data_AF-A0A371MQW3-F1
#
_entry.id   AF-A0A371MQW3-F1
#
_cell.length_a   1.000
_cell.length_b   1.000
_cell.length_c   1.000
_cell.angle_alpha   90.00
_cell.angle_beta   90.00
_cell.angle_gamma   90.00
#
_symmetry.space_group_name_H-M   'P 1'
#
loop_
_entity.id
_entity.type
_entity.pdbx_description
1 polymer ?
#
loop_
_entity_poly.entity_id
_entity_poly.type
_entity_poly.pdbx_seq_one_letter_code
_entity_poly.pdbx_strand_id
1 'polypeptide(L)'
;LGREVSDHGTNYTIRQFKDVPFTPIDLVNWKTFSLEEMAFLWLCIENDKSLIFAGGTASGKTTSLNAVSLFIPSNSKIVSIEDTREVELPQRNWVASVTRPSFSDDDRGDVDEFDLLEAALRQRPDYIGMGEIRGEEGRTLFQVMS
;
A
#
# COMPACT_ATOMS: atom_id res chain seq x y z
N LEU A 1 -25.25 -24.74 -6.17
CA LEU A 1 -24.16 -24.30 -7.08
C LEU A 1 -24.40 -22.84 -7.49
N GLY A 2 -23.73 -21.92 -6.79
CA GLY A 2 -23.45 -20.55 -7.25
C GLY A 2 -24.59 -19.56 -7.50
N ARG A 3 -25.82 -19.78 -6.98
CA ARG A 3 -26.97 -18.87 -7.17
C ARG A 3 -27.47 -18.16 -5.92
N GLU A 4 -26.80 -18.35 -4.79
CA GLU A 4 -27.22 -17.77 -3.49
C GLU A 4 -26.92 -16.27 -3.41
N VAL A 5 -25.85 -15.81 -4.06
CA VAL A 5 -25.43 -14.39 -4.11
C VAL A 5 -25.56 -13.80 -5.52
N SER A 6 -25.30 -14.60 -6.58
CA SER A 6 -25.44 -14.20 -7.98
C SER A 6 -26.47 -15.09 -8.68
N ASP A 7 -27.67 -14.56 -8.89
CA ASP A 7 -28.78 -15.26 -9.53
C ASP A 7 -28.46 -15.76 -10.96
N HIS A 8 -27.58 -15.07 -11.67
CA HIS A 8 -27.07 -15.43 -13.00
C HIS A 8 -26.03 -16.57 -13.02
N GLY A 9 -25.76 -17.21 -11.89
CA GLY A 9 -24.83 -18.34 -11.77
C GLY A 9 -23.43 -17.92 -11.37
N THR A 10 -22.50 -18.89 -11.37
CA THR A 10 -21.13 -18.67 -10.90
C THR A 10 -20.39 -17.72 -11.82
N ASN A 11 -19.76 -16.69 -11.24
CA ASN A 11 -18.89 -15.75 -11.92
C ASN A 11 -17.55 -15.65 -11.17
N TYR A 12 -16.52 -15.17 -11.85
CA TYR A 12 -15.21 -14.91 -11.28
C TYR A 12 -14.56 -13.69 -11.95
N THR A 13 -13.69 -13.00 -11.21
CA THR A 13 -12.93 -11.84 -11.68
C THR A 13 -11.45 -12.12 -11.45
N ILE A 14 -10.63 -11.90 -12.47
CA ILE A 14 -9.17 -11.99 -12.36
C ILE A 14 -8.60 -10.58 -12.43
N ARG A 15 -7.84 -10.19 -11.40
CA ARG A 15 -7.09 -8.94 -11.39
C ARG A 15 -5.64 -9.23 -11.79
N GLN A 16 -5.21 -8.68 -12.91
CA GLN A 16 -3.82 -8.76 -13.36
C GLN A 16 -3.07 -7.50 -12.93
N PHE A 17 -1.83 -7.67 -12.50
CA PHE A 17 -0.93 -6.57 -12.13
C PHE A 17 0.18 -6.46 -13.17
N LYS A 18 0.66 -5.24 -13.41
CA LYS A 18 1.80 -5.03 -14.31
C LYS A 18 3.09 -5.42 -13.60
N ASP A 19 3.98 -6.09 -14.31
CA ASP A 19 5.30 -6.48 -13.79
C ASP A 19 6.21 -5.26 -13.49
N VAL A 20 5.96 -4.12 -14.15
CA VAL A 20 6.74 -2.89 -13.97
C VAL A 20 5.82 -1.78 -13.44
N PRO A 21 6.04 -1.28 -12.21
CA PRO A 21 5.28 -0.16 -11.67
C PRO A 21 5.60 1.14 -12.41
N PHE A 22 4.65 2.07 -12.43
CA PHE A 22 4.86 3.38 -13.02
C PHE A 22 5.82 4.22 -12.17
N THR A 23 6.64 5.02 -12.84
CA THR A 23 7.67 5.84 -12.20
C THR A 23 7.21 7.27 -11.98
N PRO A 24 7.88 8.06 -11.11
CA PRO A 24 7.66 9.50 -11.00
C PRO A 24 7.71 10.24 -12.34
N ILE A 25 8.63 9.83 -13.22
CA ILE A 25 8.79 10.42 -14.55
C ILE A 25 7.54 10.16 -15.40
N ASP A 26 6.95 8.97 -15.34
CA ASP A 26 5.71 8.66 -16.04
C ASP A 26 4.57 9.58 -15.59
N LEU A 27 4.43 9.78 -14.28
CA LEU A 27 3.36 10.62 -13.73
C LEU A 27 3.54 12.11 -14.07
N VAL A 28 4.78 12.58 -14.18
CA VAL A 28 5.06 13.95 -14.69
C VAL A 28 4.74 14.05 -16.18
N ASN A 29 5.14 13.07 -16.98
CA ASN A 29 4.87 13.04 -18.42
C ASN A 29 3.37 13.00 -18.74
N TRP A 30 2.59 12.32 -17.91
CA TRP A 30 1.12 12.27 -18.04
C TRP A 30 0.41 13.50 -17.45
N LYS A 31 1.15 14.44 -16.86
CA LYS A 31 0.61 15.62 -16.19
C LYS A 31 -0.29 15.27 -15.01
N THR A 32 -0.05 14.12 -14.36
CA THR A 32 -0.69 13.76 -13.09
C THR A 32 -0.11 14.60 -11.95
N PHE A 33 1.19 14.87 -12.00
CA PHE A 33 1.89 15.84 -11.17
C PHE A 33 2.72 16.75 -12.06
N SER A 34 2.90 18.00 -11.64
CA SER A 34 3.96 18.88 -12.15
C SER A 34 5.33 18.41 -11.64
N LEU A 35 6.40 18.93 -12.26
CA LEU A 35 7.76 18.64 -11.82
C LEU A 35 8.01 19.18 -10.41
N GLU A 36 7.48 20.36 -10.11
CA GLU A 36 7.59 21.03 -8.82
C GLU A 36 6.88 20.24 -7.71
N GLU A 37 5.68 19.73 -7.97
CA GLU A 37 4.96 18.86 -7.02
C GLU A 37 5.73 17.55 -6.76
N MET A 38 6.29 16.95 -7.81
CA MET A 38 7.06 15.71 -7.67
C MET A 38 8.37 15.94 -6.89
N ALA A 39 9.06 17.04 -7.14
CA ALA A 39 10.24 17.44 -6.37
C ALA A 39 9.90 17.72 -4.90
N PHE A 40 8.76 18.34 -4.63
CA PHE A 40 8.26 18.54 -3.27
C PHE A 40 8.01 17.20 -2.55
N LEU A 41 7.35 16.24 -3.21
CA LEU A 41 7.10 14.92 -2.63
C LEU A 41 8.39 14.13 -2.37
N TRP A 42 9.39 14.24 -3.25
CA TRP A 42 10.72 13.68 -3.02
C TRP A 42 11.34 14.27 -1.73
N LEU A 43 11.39 15.60 -1.61
CA LEU A 43 11.94 16.25 -0.42
C LEU A 43 11.20 15.84 0.87
N CYS A 44 9.87 15.67 0.79
CA CYS A 44 9.09 15.15 1.91
C CYS A 44 9.56 13.76 2.34
N ILE A 45 9.73 12.82 1.41
CA ILE A 45 10.19 11.46 1.72
C ILE A 45 11.60 11.46 2.31
N GLU A 46 12.52 12.21 1.70
CA GLU A 46 13.92 12.29 2.15
C GLU A 46 14.05 12.90 3.56
N ASN A 47 13.07 13.68 4.00
CA ASN A 47 13.02 14.32 5.32
C ASN A 47 11.96 13.69 6.24
N ASP A 48 11.68 12.40 6.04
CA ASP A 48 10.83 11.56 6.89
C ASP A 48 9.43 12.13 7.14
N LYS A 49 8.86 12.83 6.14
CA LYS A 49 7.48 13.31 6.21
C LYS A 49 6.53 12.20 5.78
N SER A 50 5.54 11.94 6.62
CA SER A 50 4.45 11.02 6.29
C SER A 50 3.54 11.61 5.22
N LEU A 51 3.17 10.79 4.24
CA LEU A 51 2.33 11.17 3.10
C LEU A 51 1.07 10.31 3.06
N ILE A 52 -0.07 10.93 2.74
CA ILE A 52 -1.35 10.24 2.51
C ILE A 52 -1.87 10.65 1.14
N PHE A 53 -2.13 9.67 0.27
CA PHE A 53 -2.75 9.89 -1.03
C PHE A 53 -4.26 9.64 -0.92
N ALA A 54 -5.05 10.70 -0.98
CA ALA A 54 -6.51 10.63 -0.86
C ALA A 54 -7.20 10.83 -2.22
N GLY A 55 -8.39 10.22 -2.38
CA GLY A 55 -9.16 10.30 -3.62
C GLY A 55 -10.15 9.13 -3.78
N GLY A 56 -11.05 9.24 -4.76
CA GLY A 56 -12.05 8.21 -5.05
C GLY A 56 -11.46 6.87 -5.51
N THR A 57 -12.29 5.83 -5.58
CA THR A 57 -11.90 4.55 -6.17
C THR A 57 -11.43 4.76 -7.62
N ALA A 58 -10.34 4.09 -8.00
CA ALA A 58 -9.71 4.21 -9.32
C ALA A 58 -9.16 5.61 -9.68
N SER A 59 -8.97 6.52 -8.71
CA SER A 59 -8.37 7.85 -8.96
C SER A 59 -6.84 7.84 -9.08
N GLY A 60 -6.18 6.68 -9.00
CA GLY A 60 -4.72 6.55 -9.11
C GLY A 60 -3.93 6.63 -7.79
N LYS A 61 -4.58 6.49 -6.62
CA LYS A 61 -3.90 6.57 -5.30
C LYS A 61 -2.71 5.62 -5.18
N THR A 62 -2.92 4.31 -5.38
CA THR A 62 -1.86 3.30 -5.26
C THR A 62 -0.78 3.51 -6.30
N THR A 63 -1.14 3.98 -7.50
CA THR A 63 -0.18 4.37 -8.54
C THR A 63 0.74 5.50 -8.06
N SER A 64 0.17 6.56 -7.48
CA SER A 64 0.94 7.67 -6.92
C SER A 64 1.81 7.23 -5.74
N LEU A 65 1.26 6.42 -4.82
CA LEU A 65 2.00 5.83 -3.71
C LEU A 65 3.23 5.06 -4.21
N ASN A 66 3.04 4.15 -5.16
CA ASN A 66 4.09 3.27 -5.66
C ASN A 66 5.18 4.06 -6.40
N ALA A 67 4.79 4.99 -7.28
CA ALA A 67 5.74 5.86 -7.97
C ALA A 67 6.57 6.70 -6.98
N VAL A 68 5.91 7.36 -6.02
CA VAL A 68 6.56 8.26 -5.07
C VAL A 68 7.43 7.48 -4.07
N SER A 69 7.08 6.23 -3.75
CA SER A 69 7.90 5.33 -2.92
C SER A 69 9.28 5.02 -3.52
N LEU A 70 9.47 5.25 -4.83
CA LEU A 70 10.79 5.14 -5.47
C LEU A 70 11.78 6.21 -4.98
N PHE A 71 11.33 7.26 -4.30
CA PHE A 71 12.20 8.24 -3.65
C PHE A 71 12.72 7.79 -2.28
N ILE A 72 12.23 6.68 -1.72
CA ILE A 72 12.71 6.17 -0.44
C ILE A 72 14.21 5.81 -0.57
N PRO A 73 15.10 6.30 0.32
CA PRO A 73 16.52 6.02 0.25
C PRO A 73 16.84 4.52 0.20
N SER A 74 17.80 4.14 -0.63
CA SER A 74 18.09 2.72 -0.93
C SER A 74 18.57 1.88 0.27
N ASN A 75 19.08 2.53 1.32
CA ASN A 75 19.55 1.90 2.55
C ASN A 75 18.47 1.77 3.64
N SER A 76 17.27 2.30 3.39
CA SER A 76 16.16 2.27 4.34
C SER A 76 15.53 0.88 4.45
N LYS A 77 15.08 0.53 5.65
CA LYS A 77 14.20 -0.60 5.92
C LYS A 77 12.75 -0.22 5.66
N ILE A 78 12.09 -0.95 4.78
CA ILE A 78 10.69 -0.72 4.43
C ILE A 78 9.85 -1.93 4.85
N VAL A 79 8.69 -1.67 5.46
CA VAL A 79 7.66 -2.68 5.64
C VAL A 79 6.41 -2.24 4.88
N SER A 80 5.93 -3.04 3.94
CA SER A 80 4.62 -2.81 3.30
C SER A 80 3.55 -3.72 3.89
N ILE A 81 2.33 -3.19 4.01
CA ILE A 81 1.15 -3.87 4.55
C ILE A 81 0.00 -3.62 3.55
N GLU A 82 -0.58 -4.69 3.03
CA GLU A 82 -1.61 -4.61 2.01
C GLU A 82 -2.63 -5.74 2.16
N ASP A 83 -3.90 -5.50 1.87
CA ASP A 83 -4.89 -6.58 1.71
C ASP A 83 -4.66 -7.38 0.42
N THR A 84 -4.28 -6.69 -0.66
CA THR A 84 -3.88 -7.29 -1.93
C THR A 84 -2.55 -6.69 -2.36
N ARG A 85 -1.59 -7.53 -2.78
CA ARG A 85 -0.28 -7.07 -3.25
C ARG A 85 -0.42 -6.17 -4.48
N GLU A 86 -0.06 -4.89 -4.34
CA GLU A 86 -0.03 -3.88 -5.42
C GLU A 86 1.29 -3.10 -5.47
N VAL A 87 1.95 -2.95 -4.32
CA VAL A 87 3.22 -2.24 -4.17
C VAL A 87 4.39 -3.13 -4.57
N GLU A 88 5.30 -2.59 -5.37
CA GLU A 88 6.51 -3.26 -5.84
C GLU A 88 7.68 -2.29 -5.68
N LEU A 89 8.59 -2.58 -4.75
CA LEU A 89 9.67 -1.69 -4.35
C LEU A 89 11.04 -2.24 -4.76
N PRO A 90 11.93 -1.43 -5.35
CA PRO A 90 13.27 -1.89 -5.76
C PRO A 90 14.25 -2.07 -4.58
N GLN A 91 13.92 -1.58 -3.38
CA GLN A 91 14.81 -1.58 -2.23
C GLN A 91 15.03 -3.01 -1.71
N ARG A 92 16.29 -3.34 -1.42
CA ARG A 92 16.69 -4.70 -0.96
C ARG A 92 16.17 -5.03 0.44
N ASN A 93 16.06 -4.03 1.33
CA ASN A 93 15.63 -4.21 2.72
C ASN A 93 14.12 -3.96 2.86
N TRP A 94 13.33 -4.70 2.08
CA TRP A 94 11.88 -4.60 2.04
C TRP A 94 11.24 -5.88 2.58
N VAL A 95 10.37 -5.73 3.57
CA VAL A 95 9.51 -6.78 4.11
C VAL A 95 8.09 -6.52 3.63
N ALA A 96 7.50 -7.48 2.92
CA ALA A 96 6.27 -7.27 2.20
C ALA A 96 5.16 -8.17 2.78
N SER A 97 4.31 -7.61 3.63
CA SER A 97 3.24 -8.31 4.35
C SER A 97 1.90 -8.19 3.64
N VAL A 98 1.07 -9.24 3.73
CA VAL A 98 -0.30 -9.26 3.19
C VAL A 98 -1.23 -9.84 4.25
N THR A 99 -2.45 -9.32 4.34
CA THR A 99 -3.49 -9.87 5.22
C THR A 99 -3.76 -11.35 4.91
N ARG A 100 -4.34 -12.07 5.87
CA ARG A 100 -4.76 -13.45 5.67
C ARG A 100 -6.14 -13.66 6.29
N PRO A 101 -7.22 -13.65 5.50
CA PRO A 101 -8.53 -13.98 6.02
C PRO A 101 -8.58 -15.44 6.50
N SER A 102 -9.20 -15.66 7.66
CA SER A 102 -9.52 -17.03 8.11
C SER A 102 -10.57 -17.68 7.21
N PHE A 103 -10.46 -19.01 7.03
CA PHE A 103 -11.45 -19.83 6.34
C PHE A 103 -12.27 -20.72 7.30
N SER A 104 -11.99 -20.66 8.61
CA SER A 104 -12.71 -21.41 9.63
C SER A 104 -13.67 -20.52 10.43
N ASP A 105 -14.82 -21.09 10.82
CA ASP A 105 -15.87 -20.40 11.61
C ASP A 105 -15.39 -19.94 13.01
N ASP A 106 -14.20 -20.33 13.45
CA ASP A 106 -13.61 -19.98 14.74
C ASP A 106 -12.57 -18.85 14.66
N ASP A 107 -12.45 -18.19 13.50
CA ASP A 107 -11.52 -17.09 13.19
C ASP A 107 -10.04 -17.38 13.50
N ARG A 108 -9.69 -18.66 13.72
CA ARG A 108 -8.32 -19.03 14.06
C ARG A 108 -7.39 -18.82 12.87
N GLY A 109 -6.51 -17.84 13.02
CA GLY A 109 -5.50 -17.52 12.03
C GLY A 109 -5.90 -16.42 11.07
N ASP A 110 -6.97 -15.68 11.35
CA ASP A 110 -7.17 -14.36 10.76
C ASP A 110 -5.99 -13.45 11.08
N VAL A 111 -5.55 -12.67 10.10
CA VAL A 111 -4.49 -11.67 10.25
C VAL A 111 -4.91 -10.45 9.45
N ASP A 112 -5.31 -9.40 10.15
CA ASP A 112 -5.77 -8.16 9.53
C ASP A 112 -4.63 -7.12 9.36
N GLU A 113 -4.95 -5.95 8.79
CA GLU A 113 -3.97 -4.88 8.60
C GLU A 113 -3.46 -4.31 9.93
N PHE A 114 -4.28 -4.36 10.99
CA PHE A 114 -3.94 -3.88 12.32
C PHE A 114 -2.88 -4.79 12.97
N ASP A 115 -3.07 -6.11 12.92
CA ASP A 115 -2.11 -7.11 13.40
C ASP A 115 -0.74 -6.95 12.72
N LEU A 116 -0.76 -6.75 11.40
CA LEU A 116 0.44 -6.54 10.60
C LEU A 116 1.13 -5.21 10.95
N LEU A 117 0.37 -4.16 11.23
CA LEU A 117 0.91 -2.87 11.65
C LEU A 117 1.59 -2.98 13.02
N GLU A 118 0.95 -3.59 14.01
CA GLU A 118 1.58 -3.83 15.32
C GLU A 118 2.88 -4.64 15.20
N ALA A 119 2.87 -5.68 14.36
CA ALA A 119 4.04 -6.49 14.10
C ALA A 119 5.15 -5.67 13.42
N ALA A 120 4.81 -4.85 12.43
CA ALA A 120 5.75 -4.00 11.70
C ALA A 120 6.48 -3.02 12.63
N LEU A 121 5.77 -2.40 13.58
CA LEU A 121 6.36 -1.44 14.53
C LEU A 121 7.46 -2.06 15.40
N ARG A 122 7.35 -3.36 15.72
CA ARG A 122 8.39 -4.10 16.47
C ARG A 122 9.63 -4.39 15.63
N GLN A 123 9.56 -4.25 14.32
CA GLN A 123 10.67 -4.49 13.41
C GLN A 123 11.59 -3.28 13.24
N ARG A 124 11.23 -2.11 13.80
CA ARG A 124 11.97 -0.85 13.60
C ARG A 124 12.19 -0.50 12.11
N PRO A 125 11.13 -0.40 11.30
CA PRO A 125 11.24 0.08 9.94
C PRO A 125 11.59 1.57 9.92
N ASP A 126 12.25 2.02 8.85
CA ASP A 126 12.42 3.44 8.54
C ASP A 126 11.16 3.98 7.84
N TYR A 127 10.54 3.17 6.98
CA TYR A 127 9.29 3.49 6.28
C TYR A 127 8.26 2.36 6.41
N ILE A 128 7.00 2.73 6.65
CA ILE A 128 5.85 1.83 6.56
C ILE A 128 4.97 2.30 5.40
N GLY A 129 4.73 1.42 4.44
CA GLY A 129 3.81 1.66 3.32
C GLY A 129 2.53 0.86 3.49
N MET A 130 1.39 1.52 3.66
CA MET A 130 0.09 0.83 3.70
C MET A 130 -0.65 1.08 2.39
N GLY A 131 -1.14 0.00 1.75
CA GLY A 131 -1.82 0.08 0.45
C GLY A 131 -3.12 0.89 0.52
N GLU A 132 -3.86 0.74 1.61
CA GLU A 132 -5.00 1.56 1.97
C GLU A 132 -5.24 1.54 3.48
N ILE A 133 -6.18 2.37 3.94
CA ILE A 133 -6.60 2.47 5.34
C ILE A 133 -8.12 2.50 5.32
N ARG A 134 -8.76 1.51 5.92
CA ARG A 134 -10.22 1.30 5.89
C ARG A 134 -10.85 1.12 7.26
N GLY A 135 -10.07 0.93 8.32
CA GLY A 135 -10.56 0.52 9.63
C GLY A 135 -9.73 1.05 10.81
N GLU A 136 -9.61 0.22 11.83
CA GLU A 136 -9.01 0.57 13.11
C GLU A 136 -7.49 0.83 13.03
N GLU A 137 -6.82 0.22 12.05
CA GLU A 137 -5.39 0.43 11.75
C GLU A 137 -5.06 1.90 11.49
N GLY A 138 -6.03 2.69 11.01
CA GLY A 138 -5.88 4.13 10.82
C GLY A 138 -5.52 4.86 12.11
N ARG A 139 -6.13 4.51 13.25
CA ARG A 139 -5.82 5.18 14.54
C ARG A 139 -4.39 4.90 14.97
N THR A 140 -3.96 3.64 14.88
CA THR A 140 -2.59 3.23 15.22
C THR A 140 -1.58 3.90 14.28
N LEU A 141 -1.88 3.98 12.98
CA LEU A 141 -1.03 4.69 12.04
C LEU A 141 -0.84 6.16 12.45
N PHE A 142 -1.92 6.88 12.73
CA PHE A 142 -1.84 8.28 13.17
C PHE A 142 -1.12 8.45 14.51
N GLN A 143 -1.21 7.48 15.42
CA GLN A 143 -0.44 7.50 16.67
C GLN A 143 1.07 7.34 16.42
N VAL A 144 1.46 6.54 15.42
CA VAL A 144 2.87 6.33 15.05
C VAL A 144 3.45 7.54 14.32
N MET A 145 2.61 8.29 13.60
CA MET A 145 3.00 9.52 12.91
C MET A 145 3.24 10.72 13.86
N SER A 146 2.83 10.63 15.13
CA SER A 146 2.94 11.69 16.14
C SER A 146 4.22 11.60 16.96
#